data_AF-A0A7Z0PAQ5-F1
#
_entry.id   AF-A0A7Z0PAQ5-F1
#
_cell.length_a   1.000
_cell.length_b   1.000
_cell.length_c   1.000
_cell.angle_alpha   90.00
_cell.angle_beta   90.00
_cell.angle_gamma   90.00
#
_symmetry.space_group_name_H-M   'P 1'
#
loop_
_entity.id
_entity.type
_entity.pdbx_description
1 polymer ?
#
loop_
_entity_poly.entity_id
_entity_poly.type
_entity_poly.pdbx_seq_one_letter_code
_entity_poly.pdbx_strand_id
1 'polypeptide(L)'
;MGARTGHQFYGAFAETAKRFGIFDLLKRWINSDSELRVNTLTSYLKLVGRAGLAYILNFSLMRVEEAWSLRAGCLQIERDKSFGNIFLLRGKTTKTKSDGDALWVTSSSVEVAINAMEVISLFRAEATTQDKKDDLDGRFFIEYSLEPWVSGRFKRNTSIRPAITPYADVLNQYAKLFDVEQLRITPQDLKSARLATPTLPDEYKVGAIWPLAWHQLRRTGAVNMQASGLVSDASLQYQLKHATRAMCLYYGQNHSQIRLEEKAHTLYVRTMYETLGRELQQLTSERFASPHGDKRKAEIVRLLSPEDAKKMISLAKKGTVACRQILLGVCTSREPCPYGGIDNIAHCGGGDSKDAKPCSDVLYDPSQLEVVDGLERILKERMATAQDGSPLMESLRAQQRSAENYRRVIGGENGR
;
A
#
# COMPACT_ATOMS: atom_id res chain seq x y z
N MET A 1 45.03 -29.13 14.36
CA MET A 1 44.44 -28.90 13.02
C MET A 1 44.83 -27.57 12.38
N GLY A 2 44.97 -26.45 13.11
CA GLY A 2 45.35 -25.14 12.52
C GLY A 2 46.71 -25.10 11.80
N ALA A 3 47.69 -25.89 12.26
CA ALA A 3 49.03 -25.92 11.67
C ALA A 3 49.09 -26.51 10.23
N ARG A 4 48.05 -27.22 9.77
CA ARG A 4 48.00 -27.80 8.41
C ARG A 4 47.20 -26.97 7.40
N THR A 5 46.41 -25.99 7.86
CA THR A 5 45.51 -25.22 6.99
C THR A 5 45.81 -23.73 6.98
N GLY A 6 46.74 -23.23 7.80
CA GLY A 6 47.03 -21.80 7.93
C GLY A 6 45.92 -20.99 8.62
N HIS A 7 44.88 -21.66 9.15
CA HIS A 7 43.76 -20.98 9.80
C HIS A 7 44.05 -20.78 11.30
N GLN A 8 44.00 -19.53 11.76
CA GLN A 8 44.12 -19.17 13.17
C GLN A 8 42.76 -19.35 13.88
N PHE A 9 42.74 -20.11 14.97
CA PHE A 9 41.54 -20.28 15.80
C PHE A 9 41.49 -19.17 16.86
N TYR A 10 40.49 -18.29 16.78
CA TYR A 10 40.34 -17.13 17.67
C TYR A 10 39.45 -17.41 18.90
N GLY A 11 39.11 -18.67 19.19
CA GLY A 11 38.22 -19.06 20.28
C GLY A 11 36.78 -19.29 19.87
N ALA A 12 35.92 -19.57 20.85
CA ALA A 12 34.49 -19.78 20.64
C ALA A 12 33.79 -18.48 20.17
N PHE A 13 32.73 -18.62 19.37
CA PHE A 13 31.98 -17.47 18.86
C PHE A 13 31.36 -16.63 19.99
N ALA A 14 30.97 -17.27 21.11
CA ALA A 14 30.49 -16.58 22.31
C ALA A 14 31.44 -15.48 22.81
N GLU A 15 32.75 -15.74 22.86
CA GLU A 15 33.75 -14.76 23.30
C GLU A 15 33.90 -13.61 22.31
N THR A 16 33.81 -13.93 21.01
CA THR A 16 33.76 -12.89 19.96
C THR A 16 32.51 -12.02 20.11
N ALA A 17 31.35 -12.64 20.35
CA ALA A 17 30.09 -11.93 20.56
C ALA A 17 30.12 -11.01 21.79
N LYS A 18 30.77 -11.43 22.88
CA LYS A 18 30.99 -10.59 24.07
C LYS A 18 31.90 -9.41 23.76
N ARG A 19 33.03 -9.66 23.08
CA ARG A 19 34.00 -8.62 22.68
C ARG A 19 33.35 -7.51 21.84
N PHE A 20 32.43 -7.86 20.95
CA PHE A 20 31.69 -6.91 20.11
C PHE A 20 30.36 -6.43 20.73
N GLY A 21 30.04 -6.81 21.98
CA GLY A 21 28.84 -6.36 22.69
C GLY A 21 27.50 -6.89 22.14
N ILE A 22 27.51 -7.96 21.32
CA ILE A 22 26.30 -8.54 20.72
C ILE A 22 25.81 -9.81 21.42
N PHE A 23 26.53 -10.30 22.44
CA PHE A 23 26.20 -11.55 23.13
C PHE A 23 24.78 -11.56 23.72
N ASP A 24 24.45 -10.56 24.54
CA ASP A 24 23.14 -10.49 25.21
C ASP A 24 22.00 -10.28 24.21
N LEU A 25 22.26 -9.54 23.13
CA LEU A 25 21.32 -9.33 22.04
C LEU A 25 20.95 -10.66 21.35
N LEU A 26 21.97 -11.43 20.97
CA LEU A 26 21.77 -12.72 20.31
C LEU A 26 21.06 -13.72 21.24
N LYS A 27 21.46 -13.77 22.51
CA LYS A 27 20.83 -14.64 23.53
C LYS A 27 19.37 -14.26 23.80
N ARG A 28 19.08 -12.94 23.79
CA ARG A 28 17.73 -12.42 23.99
C ARG A 28 16.81 -12.84 22.85
N TRP A 29 17.22 -12.71 21.60
CA TRP A 29 16.29 -12.82 20.47
C TRP A 29 16.31 -14.18 19.76
N ILE A 30 17.40 -14.94 19.86
CA ILE A 30 17.48 -16.26 19.26
C ILE A 30 17.24 -17.34 20.33
N ASN A 31 16.43 -18.33 19.96
CA ASN A 31 16.23 -19.52 20.77
C ASN A 31 17.47 -20.40 20.66
N SER A 32 18.42 -20.22 21.58
CA SER A 32 19.51 -21.18 21.77
C SER A 32 19.61 -21.57 23.24
N ASP A 33 19.15 -22.78 23.55
CA ASP A 33 19.41 -23.44 24.84
C ASP A 33 20.86 -23.96 24.93
N SER A 34 21.57 -23.96 23.81
CA SER A 34 22.97 -24.36 23.66
C SER A 34 23.93 -23.16 23.57
N GLU A 35 25.24 -23.43 23.62
CA GLU A 35 26.29 -22.45 23.33
C GLU A 35 26.05 -21.66 22.01
N LEU A 36 26.31 -20.36 22.06
CA LEU A 36 26.23 -19.45 20.93
C LEU A 36 27.24 -19.83 19.84
N ARG A 37 26.75 -20.18 18.65
CA ARG A 37 27.55 -20.50 17.46
C ARG A 37 27.49 -19.35 16.47
N VAL A 38 28.45 -19.30 15.54
CA VAL A 38 28.48 -18.25 14.50
C VAL A 38 27.20 -18.22 13.65
N ASN A 39 26.56 -19.38 13.44
CA ASN A 39 25.26 -19.47 12.75
C ASN A 39 24.12 -18.74 13.48
N THR A 40 24.25 -18.52 14.79
CA THR A 40 23.29 -17.71 15.55
C THR A 40 23.24 -16.27 15.06
N LEU A 41 24.37 -15.71 14.61
CA LEU A 41 24.40 -14.39 13.98
C LEU A 41 23.57 -14.39 12.69
N THR A 42 23.74 -15.38 11.82
CA THR A 42 22.92 -15.50 10.60
C THR A 42 21.43 -15.62 10.92
N SER A 43 21.05 -16.37 11.94
CA SER A 43 19.65 -16.46 12.40
C SER A 43 19.12 -15.12 12.89
N TYR A 44 19.93 -14.34 13.62
CA TYR A 44 19.58 -13.00 14.06
C TYR A 44 19.40 -12.02 12.90
N LEU A 45 20.31 -12.00 11.92
CA LEU A 45 20.16 -11.14 10.73
C LEU A 45 18.90 -11.50 9.93
N LYS A 46 18.53 -12.78 9.85
CA LYS A 46 17.26 -13.21 9.25
C LYS A 46 16.07 -12.70 10.06
N LEU A 47 16.09 -12.83 11.39
CA LEU A 47 15.04 -12.33 12.27
C LEU A 47 14.80 -10.83 12.06
N VAL A 48 15.87 -10.02 12.05
CA VAL A 48 15.77 -8.57 11.79
C VAL A 48 15.12 -8.29 10.44
N GLY A 49 15.51 -9.01 9.37
CA GLY A 49 14.87 -8.88 8.07
C GLY A 49 13.39 -9.28 8.05
N ARG A 50 12.99 -10.30 8.83
CA ARG A 50 11.57 -10.71 8.96
C ARG A 50 10.75 -9.72 9.79
N ALA A 51 11.31 -9.23 10.89
CA ALA A 51 10.69 -8.23 11.74
C ALA A 51 10.53 -6.90 10.99
N GLY A 52 11.57 -6.47 10.27
CA GLY A 52 11.53 -5.27 9.42
C GLY A 52 10.49 -5.39 8.31
N LEU A 53 10.36 -6.56 7.67
CA LEU A 53 9.29 -6.81 6.69
C LEU A 53 7.89 -6.66 7.32
N ALA A 54 7.67 -7.26 8.51
CA ALA A 54 6.40 -7.13 9.23
C ALA A 54 6.11 -5.65 9.56
N TYR A 55 7.12 -4.93 10.01
CA TYR A 55 7.02 -3.51 10.37
C TYR A 55 6.65 -2.66 9.15
N ILE A 56 7.35 -2.83 8.02
CA ILE A 56 7.03 -2.15 6.75
C ILE A 56 5.58 -2.41 6.34
N LEU A 57 5.14 -3.68 6.36
CA LEU A 57 3.78 -4.06 5.93
C LEU A 57 2.68 -3.41 6.77
N ASN A 58 2.89 -3.22 8.08
CA ASN A 58 1.92 -2.56 8.97
C ASN A 58 1.67 -1.10 8.62
N PHE A 59 2.66 -0.40 8.05
CA PHE A 59 2.59 1.04 7.80
C PHE A 59 2.51 1.44 6.33
N SER A 60 2.73 0.51 5.40
CA SER A 60 2.70 0.79 3.95
C SER A 60 1.50 0.19 3.22
N LEU A 61 0.79 -0.77 3.82
CA LEU A 61 -0.28 -1.55 3.19
C LEU A 61 0.19 -2.31 1.94
N MET A 62 1.49 -2.48 1.72
CA MET A 62 2.02 -3.29 0.62
C MET A 62 1.57 -4.75 0.72
N ARG A 63 1.51 -5.45 -0.40
CA ARG A 63 1.42 -6.92 -0.40
C ARG A 63 2.74 -7.49 0.07
N VAL A 64 2.71 -8.70 0.62
CA VAL A 64 3.94 -9.36 1.08
C VAL A 64 4.94 -9.52 -0.06
N GLU A 65 4.49 -9.81 -1.29
CA GLU A 65 5.38 -9.94 -2.44
C GLU A 65 6.02 -8.61 -2.85
N GLU A 66 5.28 -7.50 -2.71
CA GLU A 66 5.76 -6.14 -3.01
C GLU A 66 6.83 -5.75 -1.98
N ALA A 67 6.52 -5.88 -0.68
CA ALA A 67 7.47 -5.58 0.40
C ALA A 67 8.69 -6.51 0.39
N TRP A 68 8.51 -7.79 0.03
CA TRP A 68 9.60 -8.74 -0.16
C TRP A 68 10.53 -8.39 -1.32
N SER A 69 10.03 -7.62 -2.29
CA SER A 69 10.80 -7.17 -3.45
C SER A 69 11.47 -5.80 -3.27
N LEU A 70 11.32 -5.18 -2.10
CA LEU A 70 11.96 -3.91 -1.80
C LEU A 70 13.48 -4.02 -1.82
N ARG A 71 14.09 -2.92 -2.26
CA ARG A 71 15.53 -2.79 -2.44
C ARG A 71 16.08 -1.69 -1.53
N ALA A 72 17.38 -1.75 -1.24
CA ALA A 72 18.10 -0.65 -0.60
C ALA A 72 17.90 0.65 -1.39
N GLY A 73 17.76 1.77 -0.68
CA GLY A 73 17.42 3.05 -1.29
C GLY A 73 15.93 3.22 -1.64
N CYS A 74 15.05 2.30 -1.24
CA CYS A 74 13.62 2.43 -1.54
C CYS A 74 12.90 3.52 -0.74
N LEU A 75 13.44 3.97 0.39
CA LEU A 75 12.83 5.03 1.19
C LEU A 75 13.17 6.40 0.60
N GLN A 76 12.14 7.13 0.19
CA GLN A 76 12.22 8.49 -0.30
C GLN A 76 11.53 9.43 0.68
N ILE A 77 12.14 10.60 0.91
CA ILE A 77 11.58 11.64 1.77
C ILE A 77 11.35 12.87 0.90
N GLU A 78 10.11 13.11 0.53
CA GLU A 78 9.72 14.33 -0.16
C GLU A 78 9.47 15.45 0.84
N ARG A 79 10.04 16.63 0.57
CA ARG A 79 9.86 17.81 1.42
C ARG A 79 8.84 18.73 0.77
N ASP A 80 7.63 18.69 1.30
CA ASP A 80 6.59 19.62 0.90
C ASP A 80 6.63 20.87 1.78
N LYS A 81 6.51 22.06 1.17
CA LYS A 81 6.55 23.35 1.89
C LYS A 81 5.38 23.54 2.86
N SER A 82 4.27 22.84 2.66
CA SER A 82 3.07 22.89 3.50
C SER A 82 2.98 21.72 4.48
N PHE A 83 3.39 20.53 4.06
CA PHE A 83 3.14 19.28 4.80
C PHE A 83 4.37 18.70 5.49
N GLY A 84 5.56 19.27 5.26
CA GLY A 84 6.81 18.77 5.83
C GLY A 84 7.29 17.50 5.11
N ASN A 85 7.89 16.59 5.86
CA ASN A 85 8.47 15.37 5.32
C ASN A 85 7.40 14.31 5.04
N ILE A 86 7.27 13.90 3.78
CA ILE A 86 6.42 12.81 3.33
C ILE A 86 7.31 11.60 3.05
N PHE A 87 7.06 10.51 3.77
CA PHE A 87 7.84 9.28 3.66
C PHE A 87 7.17 8.36 2.63
N LEU A 88 7.93 7.95 1.63
CA LEU A 88 7.48 7.15 0.50
C LEU A 88 8.37 5.92 0.37
N LEU A 89 7.77 4.76 0.13
CA LEU A 89 8.50 3.56 -0.28
C LEU A 89 8.32 3.36 -1.77
N ARG A 90 9.42 3.26 -2.50
CA ARG A 90 9.46 2.94 -3.92
C ARG A 90 9.66 1.45 -4.14
N GLY A 91 8.83 0.83 -4.97
CA GLY A 91 8.97 -0.59 -5.28
C GLY A 91 8.15 -1.01 -6.49
N LYS A 92 8.15 -2.33 -6.75
CA LYS A 92 7.45 -2.92 -7.90
C LYS A 92 6.14 -3.55 -7.46
N THR A 93 5.05 -3.28 -8.19
CA THR A 93 3.78 -4.02 -8.09
C THR A 93 3.49 -4.70 -9.43
N THR A 94 2.94 -5.92 -9.38
CA THR A 94 2.60 -6.71 -10.58
C THR A 94 1.20 -7.32 -10.54
N LYS A 95 0.54 -7.41 -9.37
CA LYS A 95 -0.71 -8.18 -9.23
C LYS A 95 -1.94 -7.53 -9.86
N THR A 96 -2.10 -6.22 -9.72
CA THR A 96 -3.32 -5.50 -10.13
C THR A 96 -3.03 -4.32 -11.05
N LYS A 97 -1.86 -3.71 -10.88
CA LYS A 97 -1.23 -2.78 -11.82
C LYS A 97 0.23 -3.19 -11.91
N SER A 98 0.76 -3.30 -13.12
CA SER A 98 2.20 -3.48 -13.34
C SER A 98 2.85 -2.11 -13.33
N ASP A 99 3.58 -1.81 -12.27
CA ASP A 99 4.30 -0.56 -12.10
C ASP A 99 5.66 -0.87 -11.45
N GLY A 100 6.73 -0.47 -12.14
CA GLY A 100 8.11 -0.69 -11.70
C GLY A 100 8.58 0.28 -10.63
N ASP A 101 7.90 1.43 -10.50
CA ASP A 101 8.28 2.57 -9.66
C ASP A 101 7.11 3.03 -8.78
N ALA A 102 6.25 2.09 -8.37
CA ALA A 102 5.12 2.40 -7.51
C ALA A 102 5.57 2.97 -6.17
N LEU A 103 4.85 4.00 -5.72
CA LEU A 103 5.09 4.68 -4.45
C LEU A 103 4.01 4.33 -3.42
N TRP A 104 4.43 4.03 -2.20
CA TRP A 104 3.56 3.81 -1.05
C TRP A 104 3.86 4.85 0.03
N VAL A 105 2.85 5.62 0.45
CA VAL A 105 2.99 6.51 1.60
C VAL A 105 3.16 5.67 2.86
N THR A 106 4.09 6.05 3.73
CA THR A 106 4.36 5.32 4.97
C THR A 106 4.60 6.26 6.15
N SER A 107 4.70 5.70 7.35
CA SER A 107 5.09 6.40 8.57
C SER A 107 6.62 6.60 8.62
N SER A 108 7.07 7.73 9.16
CA SER A 108 8.49 7.96 9.49
C SER A 108 9.07 6.87 10.39
N SER A 109 8.23 6.23 11.20
CA SER A 109 8.66 5.13 12.08
C SER A 109 9.25 3.93 11.32
N VAL A 110 8.98 3.78 10.02
CA VAL A 110 9.52 2.69 9.19
C VAL A 110 11.01 2.85 8.91
N GLU A 111 11.57 4.05 9.07
CA GLU A 111 12.98 4.34 8.83
C GLU A 111 13.92 3.40 9.63
N VAL A 112 13.57 3.04 10.87
CA VAL A 112 14.36 2.11 11.68
C VAL A 112 14.47 0.72 11.04
N ALA A 113 13.38 0.23 10.44
CA ALA A 113 13.35 -1.07 9.77
C ALA A 113 14.15 -1.03 8.47
N ILE A 114 14.00 0.04 7.69
CA ILE A 114 14.74 0.25 6.44
C ILE A 114 16.25 0.31 6.72
N ASN A 115 16.68 1.16 7.65
CA ASN A 115 18.09 1.33 7.98
C ASN A 115 18.72 0.01 8.47
N ALA A 116 18.02 -0.74 9.34
CA ALA A 116 18.50 -2.03 9.80
C ALA A 116 18.64 -3.05 8.65
N MET A 117 17.67 -3.10 7.74
CA MET A 117 17.68 -4.01 6.59
C MET A 117 18.74 -3.60 5.55
N GLU A 118 18.98 -2.30 5.37
CA GLU A 118 20.06 -1.76 4.53
C GLU A 118 21.43 -2.16 5.05
N VAL A 119 21.70 -1.98 6.35
CA VAL A 119 22.96 -2.39 6.97
C VAL A 119 23.21 -3.89 6.81
N ILE A 120 22.17 -4.72 6.91
CA ILE A 120 22.30 -6.17 6.71
C ILE A 120 22.57 -6.51 5.24
N SER A 121 21.91 -5.83 4.31
CA SER A 121 22.14 -5.98 2.86
C SER A 121 23.59 -5.62 2.50
N LEU A 122 24.06 -4.48 3.00
CA LEU A 122 25.45 -4.01 2.92
C LEU A 122 26.44 -5.05 3.44
N PHE A 123 26.22 -5.51 4.68
CA PHE A 123 27.07 -6.53 5.31
C PHE A 123 27.15 -7.82 4.49
N ARG A 124 26.04 -8.26 3.87
CA ARG A 124 26.04 -9.46 3.02
C ARG A 124 26.70 -9.24 1.68
N ALA A 125 26.70 -8.02 1.14
CA ALA A 125 27.41 -7.68 -0.09
C ALA A 125 28.93 -7.85 0.08
N GLU A 126 29.49 -7.46 1.23
CA GLU A 126 30.91 -7.67 1.57
C GLU A 126 31.32 -9.15 1.57
N ALA A 127 30.36 -10.06 1.84
CA ALA A 127 30.62 -11.49 1.81
C ALA A 127 30.61 -12.11 0.40
N THR A 128 30.22 -11.34 -0.63
CA THR A 128 30.18 -11.83 -2.02
C THR A 128 31.50 -11.54 -2.74
N THR A 129 32.17 -12.60 -3.20
CA THR A 129 33.47 -12.55 -3.89
C THR A 129 33.36 -12.24 -5.38
N GLN A 130 32.19 -11.79 -5.87
CA GLN A 130 32.03 -11.47 -7.28
C GLN A 130 32.43 -10.02 -7.52
N ASP A 131 33.32 -9.79 -8.49
CA ASP A 131 33.81 -8.50 -9.03
C ASP A 131 32.72 -7.52 -9.52
N LYS A 132 31.46 -7.76 -9.18
CA LYS A 132 30.40 -6.80 -9.38
C LYS A 132 30.43 -5.80 -8.23
N LYS A 133 31.17 -4.73 -8.47
CA LYS A 133 30.84 -3.36 -8.01
C LYS A 133 29.44 -2.96 -8.53
N ASP A 134 28.43 -3.80 -8.35
CA ASP A 134 27.05 -3.37 -8.47
C ASP A 134 26.82 -2.54 -7.21
N ASP A 135 26.70 -1.24 -7.46
CA ASP A 135 26.25 -0.21 -6.54
C ASP A 135 25.21 -0.76 -5.55
N LEU A 136 25.19 -0.19 -4.35
CA LEU A 136 24.14 -0.47 -3.35
C LEU A 136 22.73 -0.32 -3.93
N ASP A 137 22.64 0.47 -4.99
CA ASP A 137 21.44 0.79 -5.72
C ASP A 137 20.81 -0.47 -6.30
N GLY A 138 19.71 -0.87 -5.66
CA GLY A 138 18.89 -1.96 -6.13
C GLY A 138 19.15 -3.33 -5.51
N ARG A 139 19.95 -3.51 -4.45
CA ARG A 139 20.02 -4.81 -3.75
C ARG A 139 18.76 -5.08 -2.95
N PHE A 140 18.28 -6.32 -2.93
CA PHE A 140 17.07 -6.65 -2.16
C PHE A 140 17.38 -6.75 -0.67
N PHE A 141 16.46 -6.31 0.19
CA PHE A 141 16.65 -6.45 1.64
C PHE A 141 16.70 -7.90 2.13
N ILE A 142 15.94 -8.77 1.46
CA ILE A 142 15.83 -10.18 1.84
C ILE A 142 16.44 -11.03 0.74
N GLU A 143 17.67 -11.49 0.97
CA GLU A 143 18.40 -12.38 0.06
C GLU A 143 18.80 -13.68 0.77
N TYR A 144 19.40 -14.61 0.02
CA TYR A 144 20.03 -15.77 0.63
C TYR A 144 21.16 -15.36 1.56
N SER A 145 21.36 -16.15 2.61
CA SER A 145 22.53 -16.06 3.47
C SER A 145 23.78 -16.45 2.70
N LEU A 146 24.67 -15.49 2.50
CA LEU A 146 25.95 -15.64 1.78
C LEU A 146 27.15 -15.48 2.72
N GLU A 147 26.92 -15.39 4.03
CA GLU A 147 27.97 -15.20 5.02
C GLU A 147 29.01 -16.35 4.95
N PRO A 148 30.31 -16.11 5.19
CA PRO A 148 31.37 -17.10 4.95
C PRO A 148 31.23 -18.41 5.72
N TRP A 149 30.54 -18.39 6.86
CA TRP A 149 30.29 -19.54 7.72
C TRP A 149 29.03 -20.34 7.36
N VAL A 150 28.26 -19.91 6.36
CA VAL A 150 27.02 -20.59 5.96
C VAL A 150 27.33 -21.75 5.01
N SER A 151 26.89 -22.94 5.39
CA SER A 151 27.02 -24.14 4.57
C SER A 151 26.28 -24.00 3.23
N GLY A 152 26.91 -24.46 2.15
CA GLY A 152 26.29 -24.52 0.82
C GLY A 152 26.20 -23.19 0.07
N ARG A 153 26.94 -22.14 0.47
CA ARG A 153 26.92 -20.82 -0.21
C ARG A 153 27.17 -20.89 -1.72
N PHE A 154 28.06 -21.79 -2.16
CA PHE A 154 28.44 -21.95 -3.57
C PHE A 154 27.46 -22.79 -4.40
N LYS A 155 26.46 -23.42 -3.77
CA LYS A 155 25.47 -24.25 -4.47
C LYS A 155 24.17 -23.49 -4.78
N ARG A 156 24.02 -22.26 -4.28
CA ARG A 156 22.79 -21.47 -4.47
C ARG A 156 22.89 -20.62 -5.73
N ASN A 157 21.91 -20.75 -6.60
CA ASN A 157 21.71 -19.82 -7.71
C ASN A 157 21.20 -18.49 -7.15
N THR A 158 22.06 -17.47 -7.08
CA THR A 158 21.75 -16.14 -6.57
C THR A 158 20.80 -15.36 -7.48
N SER A 159 20.59 -15.79 -8.72
CA SER A 159 19.59 -15.22 -9.62
C SER A 159 18.15 -15.56 -9.21
N ILE A 160 17.95 -16.53 -8.32
CA ILE A 160 16.63 -16.93 -7.81
C ILE A 160 16.41 -16.31 -6.43
N ARG A 161 15.25 -15.67 -6.23
CA ARG A 161 14.86 -15.09 -4.93
C ARG A 161 14.55 -16.20 -3.90
N PRO A 162 14.86 -16.01 -2.60
CA PRO A 162 14.34 -16.90 -1.57
C PRO A 162 12.80 -16.83 -1.52
N ALA A 163 12.17 -17.98 -1.29
CA ALA A 163 10.73 -18.06 -1.09
C ALA A 163 10.28 -17.31 0.17
N ILE A 164 9.07 -16.75 0.12
CA ILE A 164 8.46 -16.06 1.26
C ILE A 164 8.09 -17.09 2.32
N THR A 165 8.75 -17.04 3.47
CA THR A 165 8.42 -17.87 4.62
C THR A 165 7.05 -17.43 5.16
N PRO A 166 6.08 -18.34 5.39
CA PRO A 166 4.81 -18.02 6.05
C PRO A 166 5.04 -17.31 7.39
N TYR A 167 4.14 -16.38 7.76
CA TYR A 167 4.38 -15.57 8.96
C TYR A 167 4.32 -16.42 10.24
N ALA A 168 3.36 -17.34 10.33
CA ALA A 168 3.28 -18.32 11.42
C ALA A 168 4.60 -19.11 11.60
N ASP A 169 5.26 -19.52 10.52
CA ASP A 169 6.54 -20.23 10.59
C ASP A 169 7.67 -19.34 11.14
N VAL A 170 7.65 -18.04 10.83
CA VAL A 170 8.57 -17.07 11.44
C VAL A 170 8.34 -17.00 12.95
N LEU A 171 7.09 -16.97 13.41
CA LEU A 171 6.78 -16.90 14.84
C LEU A 171 7.20 -18.18 15.56
N ASN A 172 6.94 -19.34 14.95
CA ASN A 172 7.37 -20.64 15.48
C ASN A 172 8.90 -20.72 15.55
N GLN A 173 9.60 -20.21 14.55
CA GLN A 173 11.06 -20.19 14.52
C GLN A 173 11.65 -19.23 15.56
N TYR A 174 11.00 -18.09 15.79
CA TYR A 174 11.47 -17.02 16.67
C TYR A 174 10.45 -16.73 17.76
N ALA A 175 10.24 -17.69 18.66
CA ALA A 175 9.20 -17.62 19.70
C ALA A 175 9.28 -16.41 20.64
N LYS A 176 10.46 -15.77 20.74
CA LYS A 176 10.67 -14.56 21.56
C LYS A 176 10.30 -13.25 20.85
N LEU A 177 9.90 -13.31 19.57
CA LEU A 177 9.55 -12.12 18.78
C LEU A 177 8.30 -11.42 19.30
N PHE A 178 7.32 -12.19 19.77
CA PHE A 178 6.10 -11.69 20.40
C PHE A 178 5.89 -12.35 21.75
N ASP A 179 5.25 -11.60 22.64
CA ASP A 179 4.68 -12.18 23.86
C ASP A 179 3.44 -12.99 23.49
N VAL A 180 3.52 -14.31 23.69
CA VAL A 180 2.44 -15.25 23.37
C VAL A 180 1.17 -14.92 24.14
N GLU A 181 1.28 -14.39 25.37
CA GLU A 181 0.10 -14.02 26.16
C GLU A 181 -0.60 -12.78 25.60
N GLN A 182 0.14 -11.85 24.97
CA GLN A 182 -0.48 -10.72 24.25
C GLN A 182 -1.14 -11.15 22.94
N LEU A 183 -0.70 -12.27 22.34
CA LEU A 183 -1.33 -12.85 21.16
C LEU A 183 -2.52 -13.77 21.50
N ARG A 184 -2.78 -14.01 22.79
CA ARG A 184 -3.90 -14.85 23.23
C ARG A 184 -5.22 -14.10 23.03
N ILE A 185 -6.12 -14.71 22.27
CA ILE A 185 -7.41 -14.13 21.92
C ILE A 185 -8.25 -13.94 23.19
N THR A 186 -8.62 -12.69 23.49
CA THR A 186 -9.58 -12.38 24.56
C THR A 186 -11.01 -12.37 24.03
N PRO A 187 -12.04 -12.40 24.91
CA PRO A 187 -13.43 -12.26 24.49
C PRO A 187 -13.70 -10.95 23.72
N GLN A 188 -13.02 -9.88 24.10
CA GLN A 188 -13.17 -8.58 23.45
C GLN A 188 -12.56 -8.55 22.05
N ASP A 189 -11.43 -9.24 21.85
CA ASP A 189 -10.81 -9.36 20.53
C ASP A 189 -11.70 -10.16 19.59
N LEU A 190 -12.22 -11.30 20.04
CA LEU A 190 -13.10 -12.14 19.23
C LEU A 190 -14.40 -11.42 18.86
N LYS A 191 -14.96 -10.63 19.79
CA LYS A 191 -16.11 -9.76 19.51
C LYS A 191 -15.79 -8.78 18.39
N SER A 192 -14.70 -8.03 18.52
CA SER A 192 -14.26 -7.05 17.51
C SER A 192 -13.97 -7.71 16.15
N ALA A 193 -13.30 -8.85 16.15
CA ALA A 193 -12.97 -9.59 14.93
C ALA A 193 -14.23 -10.09 14.22
N ARG A 194 -15.24 -10.58 14.95
CA ARG A 194 -16.53 -11.02 14.38
C ARG A 194 -17.36 -9.87 13.84
N LEU A 195 -17.19 -8.65 14.36
CA LEU A 195 -17.76 -7.47 13.72
C LEU A 195 -17.16 -7.28 12.33
N ALA A 196 -15.83 -7.31 12.19
CA ALA A 196 -15.17 -7.16 10.89
C ALA A 196 -15.35 -8.39 9.96
N THR A 197 -15.47 -9.59 10.50
CA THR A 197 -15.59 -10.84 9.75
C THR A 197 -16.56 -11.79 10.47
N PRO A 198 -17.88 -11.69 10.21
CA PRO A 198 -18.89 -12.51 10.90
C PRO A 198 -18.72 -14.02 10.72
N THR A 199 -18.08 -14.44 9.63
CA THR A 199 -17.83 -15.84 9.26
C THR A 199 -16.46 -16.36 9.71
N LEU A 200 -15.87 -15.78 10.77
CA LEU A 200 -14.60 -16.24 11.32
C LEU A 200 -14.64 -17.75 11.66
N PRO A 201 -13.66 -18.54 11.17
CA PRO A 201 -13.58 -19.98 11.47
C PRO A 201 -13.35 -20.30 12.96
N ASP A 202 -13.61 -21.54 13.35
CA ASP A 202 -13.53 -22.02 14.75
C ASP A 202 -12.11 -22.00 15.35
N GLU A 203 -11.07 -21.89 14.52
CA GLU A 203 -9.69 -21.72 14.96
C GLU A 203 -9.50 -20.38 15.72
N TYR A 204 -10.36 -19.39 15.47
CA TYR A 204 -10.39 -18.11 16.18
C TYR A 204 -11.35 -18.20 17.37
N LYS A 205 -10.81 -18.63 18.53
CA LYS A 205 -11.57 -18.76 19.78
C LYS A 205 -10.81 -18.19 20.97
N VAL A 206 -11.56 -17.74 21.98
CA VAL A 206 -10.98 -17.21 23.23
C VAL A 206 -9.99 -18.22 23.82
N GLY A 207 -8.82 -17.74 24.22
CA GLY A 207 -7.74 -18.54 24.77
C GLY A 207 -6.80 -19.16 23.73
N ALA A 208 -7.17 -19.21 22.44
CA ALA A 208 -6.25 -19.59 21.37
C ALA A 208 -5.25 -18.47 21.06
N ILE A 209 -4.14 -18.80 20.40
CA ILE A 209 -3.16 -17.81 19.92
C ILE A 209 -3.58 -17.36 18.52
N TRP A 210 -3.53 -16.06 18.23
CA TRP A 210 -3.83 -15.52 16.91
C TRP A 210 -2.95 -16.19 15.82
N PRO A 211 -3.55 -16.88 14.83
CA PRO A 211 -2.80 -17.46 13.71
C PRO A 211 -2.39 -16.35 12.73
N LEU A 212 -1.23 -15.75 12.95
CA LEU A 212 -0.78 -14.60 12.18
C LEU A 212 -0.34 -14.97 10.75
N ALA A 213 -0.83 -14.20 9.77
CA ALA A 213 -0.48 -14.29 8.37
C ALA A 213 -0.06 -12.92 7.82
N TRP A 214 0.88 -12.89 6.87
CA TRP A 214 1.38 -11.63 6.29
C TRP A 214 0.28 -10.71 5.77
N HIS A 215 -0.76 -11.31 5.16
CA HIS A 215 -1.87 -10.55 4.60
C HIS A 215 -2.71 -9.86 5.69
N GLN A 216 -2.73 -10.36 6.93
CA GLN A 216 -3.47 -9.73 8.03
C GLN A 216 -2.86 -8.37 8.40
N LEU A 217 -1.54 -8.18 8.31
CA LEU A 217 -0.90 -6.88 8.59
C LEU A 217 -1.43 -5.78 7.67
N ARG A 218 -1.50 -6.09 6.37
CA ARG A 218 -2.11 -5.22 5.35
C ARG A 218 -3.60 -4.99 5.60
N ARG A 219 -4.35 -6.03 6.00
CA ARG A 219 -5.79 -5.94 6.30
C ARG A 219 -6.07 -5.05 7.50
N THR A 220 -5.34 -5.21 8.59
CA THR A 220 -5.48 -4.40 9.80
C THR A 220 -5.19 -2.93 9.50
N GLY A 221 -4.14 -2.64 8.71
CA GLY A 221 -3.86 -1.29 8.23
C GLY A 221 -5.02 -0.69 7.43
N ALA A 222 -5.61 -1.45 6.49
CA ALA A 222 -6.74 -1.00 5.69
C ALA A 222 -8.01 -0.75 6.54
N VAL A 223 -8.34 -1.64 7.46
CA VAL A 223 -9.48 -1.49 8.39
C VAL A 223 -9.30 -0.23 9.23
N ASN A 224 -8.11 0.00 9.79
CA ASN A 224 -7.83 1.20 10.58
C ASN A 224 -7.98 2.48 9.77
N MET A 225 -7.49 2.45 8.54
CA MET A 225 -7.59 3.56 7.60
C MET A 225 -9.06 3.87 7.25
N GLN A 226 -9.88 2.86 7.01
CA GLN A 226 -11.32 3.04 6.72
C GLN A 226 -12.09 3.50 7.95
N ALA A 227 -11.86 2.85 9.11
CA ALA A 227 -12.52 3.17 10.35
C ALA A 227 -12.21 4.59 10.86
N SER A 228 -11.06 5.14 10.46
CA SER A 228 -10.72 6.53 10.77
C SER A 228 -11.71 7.53 10.16
N GLY A 229 -12.31 7.21 9.01
CA GLY A 229 -13.15 8.14 8.24
C GLY A 229 -12.35 9.24 7.52
N LEU A 230 -11.02 9.14 7.48
CA LEU A 230 -10.09 10.19 7.03
C LEU A 230 -9.47 9.87 5.70
N VAL A 231 -9.24 8.57 5.48
CA VAL A 231 -8.70 8.04 4.25
C VAL A 231 -9.88 7.84 3.33
N SER A 232 -9.94 8.60 2.24
CA SER A 232 -10.96 8.32 1.22
C SER A 232 -10.74 6.92 0.66
N ASP A 233 -11.81 6.26 0.22
CA ASP A 233 -11.67 4.95 -0.43
C ASP A 233 -10.76 5.00 -1.66
N ALA A 234 -10.66 6.14 -2.35
CA ALA A 234 -9.77 6.32 -3.49
C ALA A 234 -8.30 6.38 -3.05
N SER A 235 -8.00 7.09 -1.95
CA SER A 235 -6.66 7.13 -1.34
C SER A 235 -6.26 5.75 -0.85
N LEU A 236 -7.19 5.03 -0.24
CA LEU A 236 -6.97 3.66 0.19
C LEU A 236 -6.77 2.70 -1.00
N GLN A 237 -7.54 2.86 -2.08
CA GLN A 237 -7.36 2.11 -3.32
C GLN A 237 -5.99 2.32 -3.93
N TYR A 238 -5.53 3.58 -3.98
CA TYR A 238 -4.19 3.92 -4.42
C TYR A 238 -3.13 3.26 -3.55
N GLN A 239 -3.25 3.35 -2.23
CA GLN A 239 -2.29 2.78 -1.29
C GLN A 239 -2.24 1.24 -1.37
N LEU A 240 -3.41 0.61 -1.49
CA LEU A 240 -3.52 -0.84 -1.68
C LEU A 240 -3.16 -1.28 -3.11
N LYS A 241 -2.92 -0.36 -4.04
CA LYS A 241 -2.73 -0.63 -5.47
C LYS A 241 -3.86 -1.48 -6.04
N HIS A 242 -5.07 -1.40 -5.51
CA HIS A 242 -6.18 -2.21 -5.98
C HIS A 242 -6.64 -1.78 -7.37
N ALA A 243 -7.02 -2.77 -8.17
CA ALA A 243 -7.58 -2.51 -9.49
C ALA A 243 -8.93 -1.81 -9.38
N THR A 244 -9.72 -2.14 -8.34
CA THR A 244 -11.06 -1.58 -8.14
C THR A 244 -11.33 -1.09 -6.73
N ARG A 245 -12.26 -0.12 -6.59
CA ARG A 245 -12.69 0.39 -5.27
C ARG A 245 -13.45 -0.65 -4.46
N ALA A 246 -14.18 -1.54 -5.14
CA ALA A 246 -14.86 -2.68 -4.51
C ALA A 246 -13.89 -3.59 -3.75
N MET A 247 -12.65 -3.77 -4.26
CA MET A 247 -11.62 -4.51 -3.52
C MET A 247 -11.21 -3.80 -2.22
N CYS A 248 -11.32 -2.47 -2.14
CA CYS A 248 -11.04 -1.71 -0.92
C CYS A 248 -12.21 -1.79 0.07
N LEU A 249 -13.44 -1.69 -0.44
CA LEU A 249 -14.66 -1.79 0.36
C LEU A 249 -14.84 -3.18 0.98
N TYR A 250 -14.28 -4.24 0.38
CA TYR A 250 -14.21 -5.58 0.97
C TYR A 250 -13.47 -5.60 2.33
N TYR A 251 -12.50 -4.71 2.55
CA TYR A 251 -11.84 -4.55 3.86
C TYR A 251 -12.64 -3.67 4.83
N GLY A 252 -13.61 -2.92 4.32
CA GLY A 252 -14.40 -1.93 5.06
C GLY A 252 -15.76 -2.44 5.52
N GLN A 253 -16.13 -3.69 5.25
CA GLN A 253 -17.34 -4.27 5.83
C GLN A 253 -17.23 -4.20 7.36
N ASN A 254 -18.12 -3.40 7.98
CA ASN A 254 -18.28 -3.18 9.42
C ASN A 254 -17.22 -2.29 10.14
N HIS A 255 -16.47 -1.45 9.41
CA HIS A 255 -15.46 -0.53 10.00
C HIS A 255 -16.04 0.55 10.94
N SER A 256 -17.34 0.85 10.86
CA SER A 256 -17.99 1.88 11.69
C SER A 256 -18.01 1.54 13.19
N GLN A 257 -17.54 0.35 13.58
CA GLN A 257 -17.60 -0.15 14.96
C GLN A 257 -16.23 -0.39 15.63
N ILE A 258 -15.09 -0.09 14.97
CA ILE A 258 -13.75 -0.47 15.46
C ILE A 258 -12.75 0.69 15.31
N ARG A 259 -12.20 1.24 16.41
CA ARG A 259 -11.11 2.24 16.43
C ARG A 259 -9.87 1.65 17.12
N LEU A 260 -8.75 1.52 16.41
CA LEU A 260 -7.57 0.79 16.93
C LEU A 260 -6.36 1.66 17.34
N GLU A 261 -6.21 2.93 16.93
CA GLU A 261 -5.12 3.82 17.42
C GLU A 261 -5.42 5.34 17.20
N GLU A 262 -5.21 6.19 18.21
CA GLU A 262 -5.71 7.58 18.28
C GLU A 262 -4.68 8.68 17.92
N LYS A 263 -3.37 8.39 17.99
CA LYS A 263 -2.31 9.39 17.77
C LYS A 263 -1.94 9.53 16.29
N ALA A 264 -1.83 8.42 15.56
CA ALA A 264 -1.67 8.42 14.11
C ALA A 264 -2.94 8.95 13.42
N HIS A 265 -4.10 8.73 14.03
CA HIS A 265 -5.39 9.26 13.61
C HIS A 265 -5.33 10.79 13.46
N THR A 266 -5.10 11.54 14.54
CA THR A 266 -5.22 13.03 14.54
C THR A 266 -4.32 13.74 13.52
N LEU A 267 -3.09 13.26 13.34
CA LEU A 267 -2.14 13.89 12.42
C LEU A 267 -2.56 13.66 10.96
N TYR A 268 -3.01 12.45 10.64
CA TYR A 268 -3.49 12.08 9.31
C TYR A 268 -4.86 12.72 8.97
N VAL A 269 -5.78 12.81 9.95
CA VAL A 269 -7.10 13.49 9.83
C VAL A 269 -6.91 14.88 9.24
N ARG A 270 -5.99 15.61 9.85
CA ARG A 270 -5.82 17.04 9.61
C ARG A 270 -5.31 17.28 8.20
N THR A 271 -4.25 16.56 7.82
CA THR A 271 -3.65 16.64 6.47
C THR A 271 -4.64 16.27 5.37
N MET A 272 -5.51 15.27 5.61
CA MET A 272 -6.53 14.88 4.64
C MET A 272 -7.60 15.96 4.41
N TYR A 273 -8.15 16.54 5.48
CA TYR A 273 -9.14 17.64 5.34
C TYR A 273 -8.55 18.88 4.69
N GLU A 274 -7.25 19.12 4.88
CA GLU A 274 -6.52 20.22 4.23
C GLU A 274 -6.38 20.00 2.72
N THR A 275 -6.03 18.78 2.28
CA THR A 275 -5.97 18.42 0.85
C THR A 275 -7.34 18.51 0.18
N LEU A 276 -8.39 17.97 0.82
CA LEU A 276 -9.74 18.03 0.29
C LEU A 276 -10.25 19.49 0.18
N GLY A 277 -9.90 20.34 1.14
CA GLY A 277 -10.20 21.78 1.07
C GLY A 277 -9.58 22.46 -0.15
N ARG A 278 -8.34 22.10 -0.52
CA ARG A 278 -7.64 22.61 -1.72
C ARG A 278 -8.27 22.11 -3.01
N GLU A 279 -8.63 20.84 -3.10
CA GLU A 279 -9.29 20.28 -4.28
C GLU A 279 -10.64 20.97 -4.54
N LEU A 280 -11.43 21.19 -3.47
CA LEU A 280 -12.71 21.89 -3.57
C LEU A 280 -12.54 23.34 -4.05
N GLN A 281 -11.47 24.02 -3.67
CA GLN A 281 -11.14 25.36 -4.17
C GLN A 281 -10.84 25.36 -5.66
N GLN A 282 -10.24 24.28 -6.20
CA GLN A 282 -9.96 24.19 -7.63
C GLN A 282 -11.22 23.98 -8.48
N LEU A 283 -12.28 23.38 -7.92
CA LEU A 283 -13.53 23.14 -8.65
C LEU A 283 -14.20 24.41 -9.17
N THR A 284 -13.96 25.57 -8.54
CA THR A 284 -14.49 26.86 -9.00
C THR A 284 -13.75 27.42 -10.21
N SER A 285 -12.61 26.83 -10.59
CA SER A 285 -11.83 27.30 -11.74
C SER A 285 -12.45 26.92 -13.08
N GLU A 286 -12.00 27.56 -14.16
CA GLU A 286 -12.42 27.22 -15.52
C GLU A 286 -11.88 25.88 -16.03
N ARG A 287 -10.99 25.23 -15.28
CA ARG A 287 -10.47 23.90 -15.62
C ARG A 287 -11.57 22.86 -15.78
N PHE A 288 -12.62 22.91 -14.95
CA PHE A 288 -13.61 21.83 -14.91
C PHE A 288 -14.85 22.17 -15.76
N ALA A 289 -15.34 21.21 -16.53
CA ALA A 289 -16.52 21.37 -17.39
C ALA A 289 -17.66 20.43 -16.96
N SER A 290 -18.87 20.94 -16.83
CA SER A 290 -20.04 20.10 -16.60
C SER A 290 -20.58 19.58 -17.94
N PRO A 291 -20.86 18.26 -18.10
CA PRO A 291 -21.53 17.75 -19.29
C PRO A 291 -22.97 18.28 -19.48
N HIS A 292 -23.51 18.97 -18.47
CA HIS A 292 -24.82 19.63 -18.50
C HIS A 292 -24.71 21.15 -18.67
N GLY A 293 -23.51 21.66 -18.97
CA GLY A 293 -23.24 23.08 -19.22
C GLY A 293 -22.99 23.92 -17.96
N ASP A 294 -22.60 25.18 -18.18
CA ASP A 294 -22.08 26.08 -17.15
C ASP A 294 -23.06 26.37 -16.03
N LYS A 295 -24.36 26.42 -16.33
CA LYS A 295 -25.41 26.61 -15.31
C LYS A 295 -25.36 25.52 -14.25
N ARG A 296 -25.13 24.26 -14.65
CA ARG A 296 -25.03 23.14 -13.70
C ARG A 296 -23.70 23.18 -12.93
N LYS A 297 -22.60 23.55 -13.58
CA LYS A 297 -21.31 23.78 -12.90
C LYS A 297 -21.47 24.83 -11.80
N ALA A 298 -22.08 25.98 -12.12
CA ALA A 298 -22.34 27.06 -11.16
C ALA A 298 -23.19 26.62 -9.97
N GLU A 299 -24.18 25.74 -10.18
CA GLU A 299 -24.99 25.17 -9.10
C GLU A 299 -24.15 24.27 -8.16
N ILE A 300 -23.32 23.40 -8.73
CA ILE A 300 -22.44 22.48 -7.98
C ILE A 300 -21.45 23.26 -7.10
N VAL A 301 -20.86 24.33 -7.64
CA VAL A 301 -19.83 25.11 -6.95
C VAL A 301 -20.39 26.28 -6.14
N ARG A 302 -21.72 26.48 -6.08
CA ARG A 302 -22.36 27.65 -5.45
C ARG A 302 -21.98 27.87 -3.98
N LEU A 303 -21.66 26.80 -3.27
CA LEU A 303 -21.29 26.83 -1.86
C LEU A 303 -19.77 27.02 -1.63
N LEU A 304 -18.98 26.98 -2.70
CA LEU A 304 -17.52 27.07 -2.66
C LEU A 304 -17.12 28.53 -2.90
N SER A 305 -16.36 29.11 -1.97
CA SER A 305 -15.71 30.40 -2.19
C SER A 305 -14.23 30.14 -2.48
N PRO A 306 -13.70 30.64 -3.60
CA PRO A 306 -12.29 30.49 -3.92
C PRO A 306 -11.37 31.21 -2.93
N GLU A 307 -11.84 32.20 -2.18
CA GLU A 307 -10.98 32.98 -1.27
C GLU A 307 -10.89 32.44 0.17
N ASP A 308 -11.75 31.49 0.59
CA ASP A 308 -11.87 31.09 2.00
C ASP A 308 -11.56 29.60 2.25
N ALA A 309 -10.27 29.25 2.24
CA ALA A 309 -9.78 27.90 2.49
C ALA A 309 -10.22 27.32 3.86
N LYS A 310 -10.41 28.17 4.89
CA LYS A 310 -10.88 27.72 6.21
C LYS A 310 -12.33 27.26 6.16
N LYS A 311 -13.17 27.98 5.41
CA LYS A 311 -14.56 27.58 5.16
C LYS A 311 -14.64 26.29 4.34
N MET A 312 -13.74 26.09 3.37
CA MET A 312 -13.65 24.84 2.60
C MET A 312 -13.30 23.63 3.47
N ILE A 313 -12.32 23.77 4.36
CA ILE A 313 -11.96 22.73 5.34
C ILE A 313 -13.14 22.45 6.29
N SER A 314 -13.87 23.48 6.72
CA SER A 314 -15.05 23.33 7.58
C SER A 314 -16.19 22.58 6.88
N LEU A 315 -16.46 22.90 5.61
CA LEU A 315 -17.47 22.22 4.78
C LEU A 315 -17.09 20.76 4.51
N ALA A 316 -15.80 20.48 4.26
CA ALA A 316 -15.26 19.14 4.12
C ALA A 316 -15.39 18.33 5.42
N LYS A 317 -15.06 18.92 6.57
CA LYS A 317 -15.24 18.30 7.90
C LYS A 317 -16.69 17.96 8.22
N LYS A 318 -17.62 18.79 7.75
CA LYS A 318 -19.08 18.60 7.93
C LYS A 318 -19.70 17.67 6.88
N GLY A 319 -18.93 17.19 5.91
CA GLY A 319 -19.45 16.37 4.79
C GLY A 319 -20.47 17.09 3.92
N THR A 320 -20.53 18.42 3.98
CA THR A 320 -21.54 19.22 3.26
C THR A 320 -21.21 19.35 1.77
N VAL A 321 -19.96 19.08 1.39
CA VAL A 321 -19.51 19.03 -0.01
C VAL A 321 -18.67 17.78 -0.20
N ALA A 322 -18.92 17.07 -1.31
CA ALA A 322 -18.14 15.92 -1.71
C ALA A 322 -17.29 16.29 -2.94
N CYS A 323 -16.04 15.83 -2.95
CA CYS A 323 -15.17 15.92 -4.10
C CYS A 323 -14.37 14.62 -4.15
N ARG A 324 -14.58 13.84 -5.21
CA ARG A 324 -13.91 12.57 -5.41
C ARG A 324 -13.36 12.50 -6.83
N GLN A 325 -12.06 12.34 -6.96
CA GLN A 325 -11.41 12.09 -8.25
C GLN A 325 -11.95 10.79 -8.88
N ILE A 326 -12.25 10.86 -10.18
CA ILE A 326 -12.73 9.76 -11.02
C ILE A 326 -12.02 9.83 -12.38
N LEU A 327 -12.12 8.80 -13.21
CA LEU A 327 -11.35 8.74 -14.47
C LEU A 327 -11.67 9.86 -15.48
N LEU A 328 -12.87 10.43 -15.43
CA LEU A 328 -13.28 11.55 -16.30
C LEU A 328 -13.02 12.92 -15.67
N GLY A 329 -12.61 13.00 -14.41
CA GLY A 329 -12.48 14.25 -13.65
C GLY A 329 -12.89 14.07 -12.19
N VAL A 330 -13.98 14.71 -11.77
CA VAL A 330 -14.39 14.79 -10.36
C VAL A 330 -15.87 14.53 -10.19
N CYS A 331 -16.21 13.74 -9.17
CA CYS A 331 -17.57 13.47 -8.74
C CYS A 331 -17.88 14.31 -7.50
N THR A 332 -19.02 15.01 -7.54
CA THR A 332 -19.50 15.90 -6.47
C THR A 332 -20.70 15.33 -5.72
N SER A 333 -21.07 14.08 -6.01
CA SER A 333 -22.20 13.42 -5.38
C SER A 333 -21.92 13.14 -3.91
N ARG A 334 -22.88 13.54 -3.05
CA ARG A 334 -22.84 13.30 -1.60
C ARG A 334 -23.34 11.92 -1.23
N GLU A 335 -24.12 11.32 -2.13
CA GLU A 335 -24.70 10.01 -1.92
C GLU A 335 -23.75 8.90 -2.39
N PRO A 336 -23.77 7.74 -1.72
CA PRO A 336 -23.05 6.56 -2.20
C PRO A 336 -23.49 6.18 -3.62
N CYS A 337 -22.59 6.34 -4.58
CA CYS A 337 -22.85 6.03 -5.98
C CYS A 337 -22.51 4.54 -6.27
N PRO A 338 -23.43 3.74 -6.83
CA PRO A 338 -23.19 2.33 -7.13
C PRO A 338 -22.24 2.10 -8.32
N TYR A 339 -21.98 3.14 -9.13
CA TYR A 339 -21.18 3.05 -10.36
C TYR A 339 -19.69 3.42 -10.17
N GLY A 340 -19.34 4.13 -9.10
CA GLY A 340 -17.95 4.38 -8.67
C GLY A 340 -17.15 5.39 -9.49
N GLY A 341 -17.17 5.33 -10.83
CA GLY A 341 -16.45 6.25 -11.75
C GLY A 341 -14.94 6.03 -11.86
N ILE A 342 -14.36 5.08 -11.11
CA ILE A 342 -12.92 4.79 -11.05
C ILE A 342 -12.55 3.56 -11.90
N ASP A 343 -13.46 2.58 -11.97
CA ASP A 343 -13.23 1.30 -12.64
C ASP A 343 -14.14 1.10 -13.86
N ASN A 344 -15.22 1.89 -13.90
CA ASN A 344 -16.19 1.92 -14.98
C ASN A 344 -16.69 3.37 -15.12
N ILE A 345 -16.57 3.92 -16.33
CA ILE A 345 -16.97 5.29 -16.64
C ILE A 345 -18.35 5.38 -17.31
N ALA A 346 -18.96 4.26 -17.70
CA ALA A 346 -20.17 4.20 -18.52
C ALA A 346 -21.25 5.15 -18.01
N HIS A 347 -21.61 5.06 -16.72
CA HIS A 347 -22.63 5.93 -16.14
C HIS A 347 -22.19 7.40 -16.09
N CYS A 348 -20.94 7.66 -15.69
CA CYS A 348 -20.42 9.01 -15.52
C CYS A 348 -20.49 9.82 -16.82
N GLY A 349 -20.14 9.21 -17.95
CA GLY A 349 -20.22 9.88 -19.25
C GLY A 349 -21.44 9.55 -20.10
N GLY A 350 -22.48 8.93 -19.55
CA GLY A 350 -23.74 8.69 -20.28
C GLY A 350 -23.64 7.61 -21.36
N GLY A 351 -22.83 6.58 -21.11
CA GLY A 351 -22.62 5.44 -21.99
C GLY A 351 -23.58 4.27 -21.77
N ASP A 352 -24.39 4.28 -20.70
CA ASP A 352 -25.29 3.17 -20.33
C ASP A 352 -26.26 2.78 -21.47
N SER A 353 -26.70 3.76 -22.26
CA SER A 353 -27.44 3.56 -23.51
C SER A 353 -27.06 4.64 -24.53
N LYS A 354 -27.61 4.59 -25.75
CA LYS A 354 -27.36 5.64 -26.76
C LYS A 354 -27.96 6.99 -26.37
N ASP A 355 -29.04 6.98 -25.60
CA ASP A 355 -29.79 8.18 -25.18
C ASP A 355 -29.54 8.54 -23.70
N ALA A 356 -28.68 7.78 -23.01
CA ALA A 356 -28.34 8.02 -21.63
C ALA A 356 -27.60 9.36 -21.48
N LYS A 357 -28.06 10.17 -20.52
CA LYS A 357 -27.37 11.41 -20.18
C LYS A 357 -26.18 11.12 -19.26
N PRO A 358 -25.09 11.90 -19.36
CA PRO A 358 -24.04 11.90 -18.35
C PRO A 358 -24.57 12.15 -16.94
N CYS A 359 -23.78 11.78 -15.93
CA CYS A 359 -24.13 11.97 -14.53
C CYS A 359 -24.20 13.47 -14.17
N SER A 360 -25.24 13.89 -13.45
CA SER A 360 -25.45 15.30 -13.06
C SER A 360 -24.41 15.88 -12.11
N ASP A 361 -23.64 15.01 -11.46
CA ASP A 361 -22.71 15.35 -10.39
C ASP A 361 -21.25 15.24 -10.84
N VAL A 362 -21.00 14.89 -12.10
CA VAL A 362 -19.66 14.84 -12.66
C VAL A 362 -19.24 16.20 -13.19
N LEU A 363 -18.00 16.57 -12.92
CA LEU A 363 -17.30 17.63 -13.59
C LEU A 363 -16.10 17.00 -14.31
N TYR A 364 -16.04 17.18 -15.62
CA TYR A 364 -14.94 16.69 -16.43
C TYR A 364 -13.71 17.55 -16.26
N ASP A 365 -12.54 16.92 -16.29
CA ASP A 365 -11.25 17.59 -16.13
C ASP A 365 -10.37 17.32 -17.35
N PRO A 366 -10.08 18.33 -18.19
CA PRO A 366 -9.23 18.20 -19.38
C PRO A 366 -7.89 17.53 -19.12
N SER A 367 -7.32 17.64 -17.91
CA SER A 367 -6.04 16.98 -17.60
C SER A 367 -6.14 15.46 -17.56
N GLN A 368 -7.35 14.88 -17.57
CA GLN A 368 -7.56 13.43 -17.61
C GLN A 368 -7.55 12.87 -19.04
N LEU A 369 -7.30 13.69 -20.07
CA LEU A 369 -7.34 13.27 -21.47
C LEU A 369 -6.39 12.08 -21.74
N GLU A 370 -5.13 12.14 -21.28
CA GLU A 370 -4.16 11.03 -21.45
C GLU A 370 -4.62 9.74 -20.74
N VAL A 371 -5.28 9.86 -19.59
CA VAL A 371 -5.83 8.72 -18.84
C VAL A 371 -6.98 8.09 -19.63
N VAL A 372 -7.85 8.92 -20.21
CA VAL A 372 -8.96 8.46 -21.06
C VAL A 372 -8.44 7.83 -22.36
N ASP A 373 -7.38 8.37 -22.97
CA ASP A 373 -6.69 7.76 -24.12
C ASP A 373 -6.18 6.34 -23.80
N GLY A 374 -5.52 6.20 -22.65
CA GLY A 374 -5.03 4.92 -22.17
C GLY A 374 -6.16 3.91 -21.92
N LEU A 375 -7.27 4.36 -21.35
CA LEU A 375 -8.46 3.53 -21.14
C LEU A 375 -9.07 3.08 -22.48
N GLU A 376 -9.25 3.97 -23.44
CA GLU A 376 -9.81 3.62 -24.76
C GLU A 376 -8.98 2.56 -25.48
N ARG A 377 -7.63 2.62 -25.38
CA ARG A 377 -6.76 1.59 -25.93
C ARG A 377 -7.03 0.22 -25.29
N ILE A 378 -7.13 0.17 -23.96
CA ILE A 378 -7.45 -1.06 -23.22
C ILE A 378 -8.84 -1.58 -23.58
N LEU A 379 -9.83 -0.69 -23.72
CA LEU A 379 -11.19 -1.07 -24.12
C LEU A 379 -11.19 -1.71 -25.51
N LYS A 380 -10.48 -1.13 -26.49
CA LYS A 380 -10.36 -1.69 -27.85
C LYS A 380 -9.72 -3.08 -27.85
N GLU A 381 -8.63 -3.27 -27.11
CA GLU A 381 -7.97 -4.57 -26.97
C GLU A 381 -8.91 -5.64 -26.35
N ARG A 382 -9.67 -5.25 -25.32
CA ARG A 382 -10.64 -6.16 -24.67
C ARG A 382 -11.84 -6.46 -25.55
N MET A 383 -12.30 -5.49 -26.34
CA MET A 383 -13.40 -5.71 -27.29
C MET A 383 -12.99 -6.66 -28.41
N ALA A 384 -11.74 -6.63 -28.86
CA ALA A 384 -11.24 -7.54 -29.90
C ALA A 384 -11.25 -9.02 -29.48
N THR A 385 -11.28 -9.30 -28.17
CA THR A 385 -11.25 -10.66 -27.60
C THR A 385 -12.55 -11.08 -26.93
N ALA A 386 -13.50 -10.16 -26.76
CA ALA A 386 -14.78 -10.44 -26.12
C ALA A 386 -15.77 -11.08 -27.11
N GLN A 387 -16.57 -12.02 -26.63
CA GLN A 387 -17.62 -12.65 -27.42
C GLN A 387 -18.72 -11.63 -27.75
N ASP A 388 -19.13 -11.56 -29.02
CA ASP A 388 -20.22 -10.70 -29.47
C ASP A 388 -21.54 -11.04 -28.76
N GLY A 389 -22.27 -9.99 -28.35
CA GLY A 389 -23.53 -10.11 -27.62
C GLY A 389 -23.40 -10.50 -26.13
N SER A 390 -22.17 -10.63 -25.61
CA SER A 390 -21.96 -10.89 -24.19
C SER A 390 -22.19 -9.64 -23.31
N PRO A 391 -22.58 -9.79 -22.03
CA PRO A 391 -22.66 -8.68 -21.09
C PRO A 391 -21.34 -7.89 -20.94
N LEU A 392 -20.21 -8.58 -21.13
CA LEU A 392 -18.88 -7.96 -21.15
C LEU A 392 -18.73 -7.03 -22.36
N MET A 393 -19.10 -7.48 -23.57
CA MET A 393 -19.06 -6.66 -24.78
C MET A 393 -19.96 -5.42 -24.65
N GLU A 394 -21.15 -5.55 -24.07
CA GLU A 394 -22.05 -4.42 -23.82
C GLU A 394 -21.45 -3.40 -22.84
N SER A 395 -20.86 -3.88 -21.74
CA SER A 395 -20.16 -3.03 -20.76
C SER A 395 -18.98 -2.27 -21.37
N LEU A 396 -18.18 -2.94 -22.21
CA LEU A 396 -17.04 -2.31 -22.90
C LEU A 396 -17.51 -1.24 -23.89
N ARG A 397 -18.55 -1.53 -24.69
CA ARG A 397 -19.17 -0.55 -25.60
C ARG A 397 -19.77 0.64 -24.85
N ALA A 398 -20.35 0.43 -23.66
CA ALA A 398 -20.86 1.50 -22.83
C ALA A 398 -19.76 2.43 -22.32
N GLN A 399 -18.64 1.86 -21.86
CA GLN A 399 -17.48 2.65 -21.44
C GLN A 399 -16.84 3.42 -22.61
N GLN A 400 -16.78 2.82 -23.80
CA GLN A 400 -16.28 3.49 -25.00
C GLN A 400 -17.14 4.71 -25.36
N ARG A 401 -18.48 4.56 -25.38
CA ARG A 401 -19.40 5.70 -25.60
C ARG A 401 -19.20 6.82 -24.58
N SER A 402 -18.98 6.46 -23.32
CA SER A 402 -18.70 7.43 -22.26
C SER A 402 -17.40 8.21 -22.50
N ALA A 403 -16.34 7.55 -22.98
CA ALA A 403 -15.08 8.22 -23.31
C ALA A 403 -15.25 9.20 -24.49
N GLU A 404 -16.00 8.79 -25.51
CA GLU A 404 -16.34 9.65 -26.66
C GLU A 404 -17.17 10.88 -26.23
N ASN A 405 -18.14 10.70 -25.34
CA ASN A 405 -18.94 11.79 -24.79
C ASN A 405 -18.09 12.78 -23.99
N TYR A 406 -17.15 12.28 -23.16
CA TYR A 406 -16.18 13.10 -22.45
C TYR A 406 -15.35 13.95 -23.42
N ARG A 407 -14.78 13.34 -24.47
CA ARG A 407 -14.00 14.07 -25.48
C ARG A 407 -14.82 15.13 -26.21
N ARG A 408 -16.09 14.88 -26.49
CA ARG A 408 -16.95 15.88 -27.13
C ARG A 408 -17.14 17.13 -26.26
N VAL A 409 -17.25 16.95 -24.94
CA VAL A 409 -17.39 18.07 -24.01
C VAL A 409 -16.06 18.83 -23.84
N ILE A 410 -14.93 18.12 -23.65
CA ILE A 410 -13.62 18.77 -23.47
C ILE A 410 -13.05 19.35 -24.78
N GLY A 411 -13.23 18.66 -25.90
CA GLY A 411 -12.73 19.08 -27.21
C GLY A 411 -13.57 20.16 -27.90
N GLY A 412 -14.79 20.42 -27.41
CA GLY A 412 -15.68 21.44 -27.96
C GLY A 412 -15.28 22.89 -27.63
N GLU A 413 -14.34 23.10 -26.70
CA GLU A 413 -13.91 24.45 -26.27
C GLU A 413 -12.83 25.09 -27.17
N ASN A 414 -12.25 24.36 -28.13
CA ASN A 414 -11.34 24.93 -29.14
C ASN A 414 -12.06 25.37 -30.43
N GLY A 415 -13.38 25.58 -30.39
CA GLY A 415 -14.20 25.91 -31.54
C GLY A 415 -15.36 26.84 -31.23
N ARG A 416 -15.11 27.92 -30.48
CA ARG A 416 -15.92 29.16 -30.51
C ARG A 416 -15.06 30.38 -30.21
#